data_AF-A0A8C5CBF9-F1
#
_entry.id   AF-A0A8C5CBF9-F1
#
_cell.length_a   1.000
_cell.length_b   1.000
_cell.length_c   1.000
_cell.angle_alpha   90.00
_cell.angle_beta   90.00
_cell.angle_gamma   90.00
#
_symmetry.space_group_name_H-M   'P 1'
#
loop_
_entity.id
_entity.type
_entity.pdbx_description
1 polymer ?
#
loop_
_entity_poly.entity_id
_entity_poly.type
_entity_poly.pdbx_seq_one_letter_code
_entity_poly.pdbx_strand_id
1 'polypeptide(L)'
;MLAEASLSIGGWGGLGVVLFLITFGPFAIFYLAFYILCFIGGGFAVTLLYGKINSEKHLERSEHSYLPPMQTGIQKTLDEFKLDLKPIKIDRRLTGSSFIDEPLQQVIQYALRDYIQYWYYTLSEDESFLLEIRQTLQNALVQFSTRSKEVDWQPYFTTRLVDDFATHLRVFRKAQDRLGDREDKQRDMTDELVDSFFEAEVELERKICRDVVCTSRKDEEGFLRDLCEVLLYLLLPPGDFHNKNMRYFLREVLARGVLLPLINQLSDPDYINQFVIWMIRDSSCNYEAFMNILRLTDRPPELEAVKDKVLEELQYLRSLDTAGDDINVIKNQINSLLFVRKICETRIQRLQSGKEVDALKLAANFGKLCIIPLDHILVHNIALQFFMDYMQAVGAQAELFFWLTVEGYRVTAQQQLEVMHAWQRDGKKQTSSTTKGLLKAAAQGVFEQYLSEKASPRVQVDEAFVIKLGEKLLKEDPTAEIFDEVQRKVYDMMLRDERYYPSFKQSPLYVRMLAELDMLKEPSYRGSDDGDGGVLRNDFTNIIMLCIVKS
;
A
#
# COMPACT_ATOMS: atom_id res chain seq x y z
N MET A 1 -139.35 -15.67 16.31
CA MET A 1 -138.18 -15.52 15.42
C MET A 1 -138.12 -14.06 14.99
N LEU A 2 -137.09 -13.32 15.40
CA LEU A 2 -136.56 -12.14 14.72
C LEU A 2 -135.13 -11.96 15.28
N ALA A 3 -134.12 -12.11 14.42
CA ALA A 3 -132.72 -12.07 14.78
C ALA A 3 -132.21 -10.61 14.77
N GLU A 4 -131.49 -10.21 15.81
CA GLU A 4 -130.72 -8.96 15.83
C GLU A 4 -129.55 -9.05 14.84
N ALA A 5 -129.53 -8.16 13.84
CA ALA A 5 -128.42 -8.04 12.91
C ALA A 5 -127.35 -7.10 13.50
N SER A 6 -126.25 -7.68 14.00
CA SER A 6 -125.04 -6.92 14.36
C SER A 6 -124.32 -6.47 13.08
N LEU A 7 -124.30 -5.17 12.80
CA LEU A 7 -123.55 -4.60 11.68
C LEU A 7 -122.03 -4.67 11.98
N SER A 8 -121.29 -5.40 11.13
CA SER A 8 -119.82 -5.51 11.18
C SER A 8 -119.14 -4.15 11.00
N ILE A 9 -117.98 -3.94 11.63
CA ILE A 9 -117.09 -2.76 11.47
C ILE A 9 -116.81 -2.43 9.98
N GLY A 10 -116.79 -3.45 9.11
CA GLY A 10 -116.66 -3.25 7.66
C GLY A 10 -117.87 -2.56 7.01
N GLY A 11 -119.07 -2.71 7.57
CA GLY A 11 -120.30 -2.06 7.08
C GLY A 11 -120.31 -0.55 7.36
N TRP A 12 -119.83 -0.14 8.54
CA TRP A 12 -119.66 1.28 8.87
C TRP A 12 -118.55 1.95 8.05
N GLY A 13 -117.46 1.21 7.78
CA GLY A 13 -116.41 1.67 6.86
C GLY A 13 -116.93 1.87 5.43
N GLY A 14 -117.73 0.93 4.91
CA GLY A 14 -118.34 1.03 3.58
C GLY A 14 -119.33 2.19 3.46
N LEU A 15 -120.19 2.39 4.46
CA LEU A 15 -121.12 3.54 4.51
C LEU A 15 -120.37 4.88 4.50
N GLY A 16 -119.26 4.96 5.24
CA GLY A 16 -118.41 6.14 5.29
C GLY A 16 -117.80 6.49 3.93
N VAL A 17 -117.32 5.49 3.18
CA VAL A 17 -116.74 5.68 1.83
C VAL A 17 -117.81 6.15 0.83
N VAL A 18 -119.02 5.58 0.88
CA VAL A 18 -120.12 5.98 -0.03
C VAL A 18 -120.59 7.40 0.28
N LEU A 19 -120.79 7.74 1.55
CA LEU A 19 -121.16 9.11 1.96
C LEU A 19 -120.10 10.12 1.54
N PHE A 20 -118.81 9.79 1.71
CA PHE A 20 -117.69 10.63 1.33
C PHE A 20 -117.63 10.88 -0.19
N LEU A 21 -117.86 9.86 -1.02
CA LEU A 21 -117.90 10.01 -2.48
C LEU A 21 -119.11 10.83 -2.95
N ILE A 22 -120.26 10.76 -2.26
CA ILE A 22 -121.44 11.56 -2.59
C ILE A 22 -121.24 13.04 -2.21
N THR A 23 -120.64 13.33 -1.06
CA THR A 23 -120.46 14.71 -0.58
C THR A 23 -119.33 15.45 -1.29
N PHE A 24 -118.23 14.77 -1.61
CA PHE A 24 -117.03 15.41 -2.16
C PHE A 24 -116.74 15.05 -3.62
N GLY A 25 -117.55 14.16 -4.22
CA GLY A 25 -117.42 13.72 -5.61
C GLY A 25 -116.32 12.67 -5.84
N PRO A 26 -116.24 12.08 -7.05
CA PRO A 26 -115.26 11.04 -7.38
C PRO A 26 -113.81 11.54 -7.35
N PHE A 27 -113.60 12.86 -7.44
CA PHE A 27 -112.28 13.47 -7.39
C PHE A 27 -111.74 13.70 -5.97
N ALA A 28 -112.54 13.48 -4.93
CA ALA A 28 -112.16 13.67 -3.54
C ALA A 28 -110.93 12.84 -3.12
N ILE A 29 -110.80 11.62 -3.66
CA ILE A 29 -109.66 10.74 -3.41
C ILE A 29 -108.37 11.35 -3.97
N PHE A 30 -108.42 11.98 -5.15
CA PHE A 30 -107.26 12.63 -5.74
C PHE A 30 -106.84 13.87 -4.95
N TYR A 31 -107.79 14.68 -4.47
CA TYR A 31 -107.47 15.81 -3.60
C TYR A 31 -106.89 15.36 -2.26
N LEU A 32 -107.46 14.32 -1.64
CA LEU A 32 -106.93 13.74 -0.40
C LEU A 32 -105.49 13.22 -0.59
N ALA A 33 -105.23 12.49 -1.68
CA ALA A 33 -103.91 12.00 -2.02
C ALA A 33 -102.91 13.16 -2.27
N PHE A 34 -103.36 14.22 -2.95
CA PHE A 34 -102.55 15.43 -3.17
C PHE A 34 -102.20 16.13 -1.85
N TYR A 35 -103.16 16.30 -0.93
CA TYR A 35 -102.89 16.90 0.38
C TYR A 35 -101.94 16.05 1.23
N ILE A 36 -102.06 14.72 1.19
CA ILE A 36 -101.13 13.82 1.87
C ILE A 36 -99.73 13.96 1.29
N LEU A 37 -99.59 14.01 -0.04
CA LEU A 37 -98.30 14.22 -0.71
C LEU A 37 -97.69 15.59 -0.37
N CYS A 38 -98.48 16.66 -0.37
CA CYS A 38 -98.02 17.99 0.06
C CYS A 38 -97.61 18.02 1.53
N PHE A 39 -98.31 17.30 2.40
CA PHE A 39 -97.97 17.22 3.82
C PHE A 39 -96.66 16.45 4.04
N ILE A 40 -96.49 15.30 3.39
CA ILE A 40 -95.26 14.52 3.45
C ILE A 40 -94.09 15.30 2.84
N GLY A 41 -94.28 15.91 1.67
CA GLY A 41 -93.26 16.72 1.00
C GLY A 41 -92.89 17.97 1.81
N GLY A 42 -93.87 18.65 2.40
CA GLY A 42 -93.67 19.78 3.30
C GLY A 42 -92.94 19.38 4.57
N GLY A 43 -93.31 18.26 5.19
CA GLY A 43 -92.60 17.71 6.36
C GLY A 43 -91.15 17.34 6.04
N PHE A 44 -90.90 16.74 4.87
CA PHE A 44 -89.54 16.44 4.39
C PHE A 44 -88.74 17.72 4.11
N ALA A 45 -89.34 18.73 3.49
CA ALA A 45 -88.70 20.02 3.26
C ALA A 45 -88.36 20.74 4.57
N VAL A 46 -89.26 20.74 5.55
CA VAL A 46 -89.04 21.34 6.87
C VAL A 46 -87.94 20.61 7.62
N THR A 47 -87.92 19.27 7.60
CA THR A 47 -86.85 18.48 8.25
C THR A 47 -85.50 18.67 7.56
N LEU A 48 -85.46 18.78 6.24
CA LEU A 48 -84.23 19.12 5.51
C LEU A 48 -83.76 20.55 5.77
N LEU A 49 -84.65 21.54 5.79
CA LEU A 49 -84.31 22.93 6.08
C LEU A 49 -83.88 23.09 7.54
N TYR A 50 -84.57 22.45 8.47
CA TYR A 50 -84.19 22.43 9.88
C TYR A 50 -82.86 21.71 10.08
N GLY A 51 -82.64 20.58 9.40
CA GLY A 51 -81.37 19.85 9.39
C GLY A 51 -80.23 20.70 8.80
N LYS A 52 -80.48 21.42 7.70
CA LYS A 52 -79.51 22.34 7.09
C LYS A 52 -79.17 23.49 8.03
N ILE A 53 -80.16 24.19 8.58
CA ILE A 53 -79.95 25.31 9.51
C ILE A 53 -79.24 24.84 10.78
N ASN A 54 -79.59 23.67 11.30
CA ASN A 54 -78.95 23.13 12.51
C ASN A 54 -77.53 22.64 12.21
N SER A 55 -77.28 22.11 11.00
CA SER A 55 -75.95 21.76 10.50
C SER A 55 -75.08 23.00 10.31
N GLU A 56 -75.60 24.07 9.71
CA GLU A 56 -74.92 25.36 9.56
C GLU A 56 -74.61 25.98 10.93
N LYS A 57 -75.56 25.98 11.87
CA LYS A 57 -75.30 26.40 13.26
C LYS A 57 -74.28 25.51 13.97
N HIS A 58 -74.29 24.20 13.74
CA HIS A 58 -73.27 23.30 14.29
C HIS A 58 -71.90 23.56 13.66
N LEU A 59 -71.85 23.87 12.37
CA LEU A 59 -70.64 24.22 11.64
C LEU A 59 -70.07 25.55 12.15
N GLU A 60 -70.88 26.61 12.29
CA GLU A 60 -70.47 27.90 12.87
C GLU A 60 -69.95 27.74 14.31
N ARG A 61 -70.60 26.87 15.12
CA ARG A 61 -70.15 26.58 16.49
C ARG A 61 -68.85 25.77 16.53
N SER A 62 -68.61 24.95 15.50
CA SER A 62 -67.38 24.19 15.32
C SER A 62 -66.25 25.05 14.74
N GLU A 63 -66.57 26.05 13.92
CA GLU A 63 -65.65 27.03 13.34
C GLU A 63 -65.06 27.96 14.42
N HIS A 64 -65.79 28.19 15.51
CA HIS A 64 -65.30 28.90 16.69
C HIS A 64 -64.56 28.03 17.72
N SER A 65 -64.47 26.72 17.50
CA SER A 65 -63.62 25.84 18.29
C SER A 65 -62.24 25.81 17.64
N TYR A 66 -61.23 26.39 18.32
CA TYR A 66 -59.83 26.47 17.91
C TYR A 66 -59.17 25.09 17.72
N LEU A 67 -59.57 24.35 16.71
CA LEU A 67 -58.74 23.33 16.10
C LEU A 67 -58.38 23.87 14.72
N PRO A 68 -57.09 24.21 14.47
CA PRO A 68 -56.67 24.56 13.13
C PRO A 68 -57.08 23.44 12.17
N PRO A 69 -57.31 23.73 10.88
CA PRO A 69 -57.58 22.70 9.90
C PRO A 69 -56.53 21.61 10.09
N MET A 70 -56.95 20.34 10.22
CA MET A 70 -56.03 19.23 10.25
C MET A 70 -55.26 19.32 8.93
N GLN A 71 -54.07 19.93 8.96
CA GLN A 71 -53.14 19.90 7.84
C GLN A 71 -53.08 18.43 7.46
N THR A 72 -53.36 18.17 6.19
CA THR A 72 -53.19 16.86 5.56
C THR A 72 -51.99 16.18 6.22
N GLY A 73 -52.17 15.03 6.86
CA GLY A 73 -51.11 14.43 7.69
C GLY A 73 -49.76 14.38 6.94
N ILE A 74 -49.82 14.21 5.62
CA ILE A 74 -48.69 14.29 4.68
C ILE A 74 -48.02 15.66 4.67
N GLN A 75 -48.77 16.76 4.61
CA GLN A 75 -48.23 18.11 4.62
C GLN A 75 -47.60 18.45 5.96
N LYS A 76 -48.23 18.06 7.08
CA LYS A 76 -47.63 18.25 8.40
C LYS A 76 -46.36 17.42 8.58
N THR A 77 -46.35 16.16 8.12
CA THR A 77 -45.11 15.35 8.09
C THR A 77 -44.07 15.96 7.15
N LEU A 78 -44.45 16.49 5.99
CA LEU A 78 -43.55 17.13 5.04
C LEU A 78 -42.96 18.42 5.63
N ASP A 79 -43.78 19.19 6.36
CA ASP A 79 -43.35 20.41 7.04
C ASP A 79 -42.45 20.06 8.25
N GLU A 80 -42.71 18.96 8.97
CA GLU A 80 -41.81 18.42 10.02
C GLU A 80 -40.49 17.92 9.44
N PHE A 81 -40.49 17.15 8.33
CA PHE A 81 -39.28 16.74 7.61
C PHE A 81 -38.46 17.95 7.12
N LYS A 82 -39.12 19.04 6.72
CA LYS A 82 -38.44 20.29 6.33
C LYS A 82 -37.90 21.08 7.53
N LEU A 83 -38.54 20.99 8.69
CA LEU A 83 -38.12 21.66 9.93
C LEU A 83 -36.94 20.95 10.61
N ASP A 84 -36.80 19.63 10.44
CA ASP A 84 -35.70 18.83 10.99
C ASP A 84 -34.38 18.93 10.23
N LEU A 85 -34.32 19.73 9.15
CA LEU A 85 -33.10 20.08 8.43
C LEU A 85 -32.22 21.01 9.29
N LYS A 86 -31.63 20.46 10.35
CA LYS A 86 -30.54 21.13 11.05
C LYS A 86 -29.41 21.34 10.03
N PRO A 87 -28.85 22.56 9.93
CA PRO A 87 -27.72 22.78 9.04
C PRO A 87 -26.56 21.89 9.50
N ILE A 88 -26.24 20.90 8.68
CA ILE A 88 -25.15 19.97 8.95
C ILE A 88 -23.85 20.77 8.86
N LYS A 89 -23.28 21.11 10.01
CA LYS A 89 -21.97 21.77 10.09
C LYS A 89 -20.89 20.72 9.95
N ILE A 90 -20.31 20.65 8.76
CA ILE A 90 -19.26 19.70 8.39
C ILE A 90 -17.90 20.35 8.67
N ASP A 91 -17.16 19.84 9.65
CA ASP A 91 -15.77 20.27 9.87
C ASP A 91 -14.89 19.75 8.72
N ARG A 92 -14.02 20.60 8.19
CA ARG A 92 -13.11 20.21 7.11
C ARG A 92 -11.89 19.45 7.64
N ARG A 93 -11.60 19.57 8.93
CA ARG A 93 -10.46 18.91 9.58
C ARG A 93 -10.75 17.44 9.81
N LEU A 94 -9.86 16.57 9.36
CA LEU A 94 -9.99 15.10 9.50
C LEU A 94 -8.88 14.54 10.38
N THR A 95 -7.63 14.80 10.00
CA THR A 95 -6.43 14.25 10.66
C THR A 95 -5.69 15.29 11.51
N GLY A 96 -5.88 16.58 11.19
CA GLY A 96 -5.16 17.71 11.78
C GLY A 96 -4.01 18.23 10.93
N SER A 97 -3.72 17.61 9.78
CA SER A 97 -2.73 18.06 8.81
C SER A 97 -3.40 18.50 7.52
N SER A 98 -3.24 19.77 7.12
CA SER A 98 -3.85 20.30 5.88
C SER A 98 -3.37 19.58 4.63
N PHE A 99 -2.12 19.11 4.61
CA PHE A 99 -1.54 18.36 3.49
C PHE A 99 -2.25 17.03 3.22
N ILE A 100 -2.81 16.41 4.26
CA ILE A 100 -3.53 15.13 4.16
C ILE A 100 -5.04 15.38 4.03
N ASP A 101 -5.55 16.35 4.80
CA ASP A 101 -6.97 16.66 4.83
C ASP A 101 -7.49 17.16 3.48
N GLU A 102 -6.71 17.94 2.73
CA GLU A 102 -7.12 18.41 1.40
C GLU A 102 -7.33 17.26 0.38
N PRO A 103 -6.36 16.37 0.14
CA PRO A 103 -6.56 15.17 -0.68
C PRO A 103 -7.70 14.30 -0.19
N LEU A 104 -7.82 14.06 1.12
CA LEU A 104 -8.92 13.24 1.66
C LEU A 104 -10.30 13.84 1.40
N GLN A 105 -10.43 15.17 1.50
CA GLN A 105 -11.68 15.86 1.16
C GLN A 105 -12.01 15.75 -0.33
N GLN A 106 -11.00 15.74 -1.22
CA GLN A 106 -11.19 15.48 -2.65
C GLN A 106 -11.63 14.04 -2.90
N VAL A 107 -11.01 13.06 -2.23
CA VAL A 107 -11.40 11.65 -2.32
C VAL A 107 -12.85 11.45 -1.88
N ILE A 108 -13.27 12.05 -0.76
CA ILE A 108 -14.68 12.02 -0.33
C ILE A 108 -15.58 12.64 -1.42
N GLN A 109 -15.19 13.81 -1.96
CA GLN A 109 -15.99 14.48 -2.99
C GLN A 109 -16.15 13.62 -4.24
N TYR A 110 -15.08 13.00 -4.73
CA TYR A 110 -15.13 12.13 -5.90
C TYR A 110 -15.91 10.85 -5.63
N ALA A 111 -15.73 10.23 -4.45
CA ALA A 111 -16.50 9.05 -4.09
C ALA A 111 -18.01 9.33 -4.02
N LEU A 112 -18.43 10.45 -3.41
CA LEU A 112 -19.82 10.86 -3.38
C LEU A 112 -20.36 11.15 -4.79
N ARG A 113 -19.58 11.85 -5.63
CA ARG A 113 -19.98 12.18 -7.01
C ARG A 113 -20.17 10.93 -7.85
N ASP A 114 -19.17 10.05 -7.85
CA ASP A 114 -19.07 8.94 -8.81
C ASP A 114 -19.93 7.74 -8.39
N TYR A 115 -20.05 7.47 -7.09
CA TYR A 115 -20.79 6.29 -6.60
C TYR A 115 -22.18 6.59 -6.04
N ILE A 116 -22.53 7.84 -5.74
CA ILE A 116 -23.79 8.19 -5.05
C ILE A 116 -24.62 9.19 -5.85
N GLN A 117 -24.03 10.35 -6.16
CA GLN A 117 -24.72 11.50 -6.73
C GLN A 117 -25.39 11.17 -8.07
N TYR A 118 -24.72 10.38 -8.92
CA TYR A 118 -25.23 9.97 -10.23
C TYR A 118 -26.62 9.32 -10.18
N TRP A 119 -26.83 8.33 -9.31
CA TRP A 119 -28.13 7.66 -9.20
C TRP A 119 -29.06 8.38 -8.21
N TYR A 120 -28.52 9.04 -7.18
CA TYR A 120 -29.35 9.70 -6.17
C TYR A 120 -30.18 10.84 -6.76
N TYR A 121 -29.61 11.66 -7.65
CA TYR A 121 -30.35 12.74 -8.31
C TYR A 121 -31.43 12.27 -9.29
N THR A 122 -31.46 10.98 -9.64
CA THR A 122 -32.61 10.40 -10.35
C THR A 122 -33.80 10.11 -9.44
N LEU A 123 -33.58 10.08 -8.11
CA LEU A 123 -34.57 9.73 -7.10
C LEU A 123 -35.05 10.95 -6.30
N SER A 124 -34.14 11.87 -5.95
CA SER A 124 -34.44 13.03 -5.10
C SER A 124 -33.49 14.20 -5.38
N GLU A 125 -33.99 15.42 -5.28
CA GLU A 125 -33.22 16.67 -5.35
C GLU A 125 -32.70 17.14 -3.98
N ASP A 126 -33.06 16.44 -2.90
CA ASP A 126 -32.69 16.81 -1.53
C ASP A 126 -31.20 16.57 -1.25
N GLU A 127 -30.43 17.61 -0.95
CA GLU A 127 -29.00 17.49 -0.64
C GLU A 127 -28.72 16.89 0.75
N SER A 128 -29.73 16.81 1.63
CA SER A 128 -29.56 16.41 3.03
C SER A 128 -29.00 15.00 3.16
N PHE A 129 -29.49 14.05 2.36
CA PHE A 129 -28.94 12.69 2.30
C PHE A 129 -27.44 12.66 1.93
N LEU A 130 -27.03 13.45 0.93
CA LEU A 130 -25.62 13.52 0.52
C LEU A 130 -24.75 14.13 1.61
N LEU A 131 -25.27 15.15 2.33
CA LEU A 131 -24.60 15.77 3.46
C LEU A 131 -24.48 14.82 4.66
N GLU A 132 -25.50 14.02 4.95
CA GLU A 132 -25.48 13.00 6.01
C GLU A 132 -24.47 11.88 5.72
N ILE A 133 -24.43 11.38 4.48
CA ILE A 133 -23.40 10.41 4.08
C ILE A 133 -22.02 11.03 4.18
N ARG A 134 -21.85 12.28 3.72
CA ARG A 134 -20.57 12.99 3.83
C ARG A 134 -20.14 13.11 5.29
N GLN A 135 -21.03 13.51 6.18
CA GLN A 135 -20.75 13.64 7.61
C GLN A 135 -20.38 12.28 8.21
N THR A 136 -21.12 11.22 7.86
CA THR A 136 -20.84 9.85 8.29
C THR A 136 -19.43 9.40 7.85
N LEU A 137 -19.07 9.62 6.59
CA LEU A 137 -17.74 9.29 6.06
C LEU A 137 -16.62 10.08 6.75
N GLN A 138 -16.84 11.38 7.00
CA GLN A 138 -15.87 12.20 7.71
C GLN A 138 -15.70 11.77 9.17
N ASN A 139 -16.81 11.48 9.87
CA ASN A 139 -16.77 10.94 11.23
C ASN A 139 -15.99 9.62 11.26
N ALA A 140 -16.24 8.73 10.30
CA ALA A 140 -15.50 7.48 10.16
C ALA A 140 -14.00 7.72 9.93
N LEU A 141 -13.63 8.70 9.10
CA LEU A 141 -12.22 9.07 8.85
C LEU A 141 -11.54 9.72 10.05
N VAL A 142 -12.26 10.55 10.82
CA VAL A 142 -11.75 11.12 12.08
C VAL A 142 -11.53 10.01 13.11
N GLN A 143 -12.46 9.06 13.21
CA GLN A 143 -12.28 7.89 14.07
C GLN A 143 -11.12 7.03 13.60
N PHE A 144 -11.00 6.79 12.29
CA PHE A 144 -9.86 6.08 11.72
C PHE A 144 -8.56 6.78 12.08
N SER A 145 -8.44 8.09 11.85
CA SER A 145 -7.25 8.88 12.19
C SER A 145 -6.91 8.81 13.68
N THR A 146 -7.92 8.85 14.55
CA THR A 146 -7.73 8.74 16.00
C THR A 146 -7.19 7.37 16.38
N ARG A 147 -7.80 6.30 15.85
CA ARG A 147 -7.34 4.91 16.08
C ARG A 147 -5.97 4.66 15.49
N SER A 148 -5.65 5.20 14.32
CA SER A 148 -4.32 5.10 13.71
C SER A 148 -3.24 5.72 14.60
N LYS A 149 -3.56 6.75 15.39
CA LYS A 149 -2.61 7.35 16.35
C LYS A 149 -2.35 6.45 17.57
N GLU A 150 -3.25 5.51 17.87
CA GLU A 150 -3.09 4.52 18.95
C GLU A 150 -2.21 3.33 18.53
N VAL A 151 -1.96 3.17 17.23
CA VAL A 151 -1.15 2.08 16.68
C VAL A 151 0.34 2.44 16.76
N ASP A 152 1.14 1.54 17.31
CA ASP A 152 2.60 1.66 17.26
C ASP A 152 3.12 1.27 15.87
N TRP A 153 3.37 2.30 15.05
CA TRP A 153 3.82 2.13 13.67
C TRP A 153 5.28 1.69 13.55
N GLN A 154 6.12 1.94 14.56
CA GLN A 154 7.52 1.59 14.50
C GLN A 154 7.73 0.07 14.33
N PRO A 155 7.27 -0.81 15.24
CA PRO A 155 7.42 -2.26 15.08
C PRO A 155 6.64 -2.77 13.86
N TYR A 156 5.54 -2.12 13.48
CA TYR A 156 4.81 -2.49 12.27
C TYR A 156 5.69 -2.35 11.02
N PHE A 157 6.30 -1.18 10.81
CA PHE A 157 7.11 -0.91 9.63
C PHE A 157 8.51 -1.53 9.68
N THR A 158 9.13 -1.63 10.88
CA THR A 158 10.52 -2.11 10.98
C THR A 158 10.64 -3.62 11.13
N THR A 159 9.62 -4.30 11.65
CA THR A 159 9.66 -5.76 11.83
C THR A 159 8.55 -6.44 11.07
N ARG A 160 7.27 -6.23 11.41
CA ARG A 160 6.16 -7.04 10.88
C ARG A 160 6.07 -6.97 9.35
N LEU A 161 6.04 -5.78 8.79
CA LEU A 161 5.95 -5.59 7.34
C LEU A 161 7.17 -6.16 6.61
N VAL A 162 8.37 -5.99 7.19
CA VAL A 162 9.62 -6.51 6.63
C VAL A 162 9.65 -8.04 6.68
N ASP A 163 9.17 -8.63 7.77
CA ASP A 163 9.06 -10.08 7.95
C ASP A 163 8.03 -10.68 6.98
N ASP A 164 6.89 -10.03 6.79
CA ASP A 164 5.86 -10.45 5.82
C ASP A 164 6.42 -10.38 4.39
N PHE A 165 7.09 -9.29 4.02
CA PHE A 165 7.74 -9.15 2.71
C PHE A 165 8.86 -10.19 2.51
N ALA A 166 9.70 -10.39 3.52
CA ALA A 166 10.76 -11.40 3.48
C ALA A 166 10.19 -12.81 3.35
N THR A 167 9.06 -13.10 4.01
CA THR A 167 8.37 -14.37 3.91
C THR A 167 7.80 -14.58 2.51
N HIS A 168 7.10 -13.58 1.96
CA HIS A 168 6.62 -13.59 0.57
C HIS A 168 7.77 -13.84 -0.42
N LEU A 169 8.91 -13.16 -0.25
CA LEU A 169 10.09 -13.34 -1.11
C LEU A 169 10.69 -14.75 -0.99
N ARG A 170 10.71 -15.35 0.21
CA ARG A 170 11.17 -16.73 0.41
C ARG A 170 10.23 -17.74 -0.27
N VAL A 171 8.92 -17.55 -0.14
CA VAL A 171 7.91 -18.38 -0.82
C VAL A 171 8.10 -18.28 -2.34
N PHE A 172 8.23 -17.06 -2.86
CA PHE A 172 8.44 -16.80 -4.28
C PHE A 172 9.71 -17.47 -4.81
N ARG A 173 10.86 -17.31 -4.12
CA ARG A 173 12.12 -17.96 -4.53
C ARG A 173 11.99 -19.48 -4.55
N LYS A 174 11.39 -20.06 -3.51
CA LYS A 174 11.14 -21.50 -3.43
C LYS A 174 10.23 -22.00 -4.56
N ALA A 175 9.22 -21.21 -4.93
CA ALA A 175 8.33 -21.53 -6.05
C ALA A 175 9.06 -21.46 -7.40
N GLN A 176 9.95 -20.47 -7.57
CA GLN A 176 10.78 -20.31 -8.76
C GLN A 176 11.81 -21.44 -8.92
N ASP A 177 12.45 -21.87 -7.82
CA ASP A 177 13.41 -22.98 -7.83
C ASP A 177 12.74 -24.29 -8.29
N ARG A 178 11.47 -24.53 -7.93
CA ARG A 178 10.69 -25.71 -8.38
C ARG A 178 10.44 -25.73 -9.89
N LEU A 179 10.38 -24.56 -10.52
CA LEU A 179 10.15 -24.43 -11.96
C LEU A 179 11.45 -24.46 -12.77
N GLY A 180 12.58 -24.05 -12.16
CA GLY A 180 13.90 -24.07 -12.82
C GLY A 180 14.36 -25.45 -13.29
N ASP A 181 13.82 -26.53 -12.71
CA ASP A 181 14.17 -27.91 -13.05
C ASP A 181 13.33 -28.51 -14.21
N ARG A 182 12.35 -27.76 -14.78
CA ARG A 182 11.42 -28.28 -15.79
C ARG A 182 11.51 -27.49 -17.10
N GLU A 183 12.44 -27.90 -17.98
CA GLU A 183 12.61 -27.31 -19.32
C GLU A 183 11.48 -27.68 -20.33
N ASP A 184 10.56 -28.56 -19.96
CA ASP A 184 9.50 -29.05 -20.84
C ASP A 184 8.10 -28.73 -20.29
N LYS A 185 7.52 -27.60 -20.72
CA LYS A 185 6.23 -27.54 -21.44
C LYS A 185 5.66 -26.13 -21.53
N GLN A 186 5.09 -25.89 -22.71
CA GLN A 186 4.21 -24.81 -23.12
C GLN A 186 2.86 -24.84 -22.37
N ARG A 187 2.89 -24.79 -21.04
CA ARG A 187 1.77 -24.24 -20.24
C ARG A 187 2.09 -22.79 -19.94
N ASP A 188 1.06 -22.00 -19.65
CA ASP A 188 1.25 -20.60 -19.28
C ASP A 188 2.13 -20.58 -18.03
N MET A 189 3.40 -20.20 -18.19
CA MET A 189 4.43 -20.22 -17.14
C MET A 189 3.98 -19.47 -15.88
N THR A 190 3.07 -18.51 -16.08
CA THR A 190 2.42 -17.70 -15.05
C THR A 190 1.53 -18.54 -14.13
N ASP A 191 0.64 -19.36 -14.69
CA ASP A 191 -0.31 -20.17 -13.92
C ASP A 191 0.43 -21.25 -13.11
N GLU A 192 1.45 -21.88 -13.70
CA GLU A 192 2.26 -22.88 -12.99
C GLU A 192 3.09 -22.28 -11.85
N LEU A 193 3.54 -21.02 -12.00
CA LEU A 193 4.22 -20.28 -10.94
C LEU A 193 3.26 -19.92 -9.80
N VAL A 194 2.04 -19.52 -10.12
CA VAL A 194 1.01 -19.21 -9.12
C VAL A 194 0.66 -20.46 -8.29
N ASP A 195 0.46 -21.60 -8.95
CA ASP A 195 0.21 -22.87 -8.26
C ASP A 195 1.39 -23.28 -7.36
N SER A 196 2.61 -23.22 -7.89
CA SER A 196 3.84 -23.51 -7.14
C SER A 196 4.04 -22.57 -5.95
N PHE A 197 3.66 -21.29 -6.11
CA PHE A 197 3.72 -20.28 -5.06
C PHE A 197 2.81 -20.61 -3.89
N PHE A 198 1.52 -20.90 -4.14
CA PHE A 198 0.59 -21.22 -3.06
C PHE A 198 0.87 -22.57 -2.42
N GLU A 199 1.40 -23.55 -3.16
CA GLU A 199 1.90 -24.81 -2.56
C GLU A 199 3.09 -24.54 -1.61
N ALA A 200 4.04 -23.71 -2.03
CA ALA A 200 5.17 -23.32 -1.19
C ALA A 200 4.73 -22.51 0.05
N GLU A 201 3.70 -21.67 -0.07
CA GLU A 201 3.09 -20.92 1.03
C GLU A 201 2.49 -21.86 2.08
N VAL A 202 1.69 -22.85 1.65
CA VAL A 202 1.07 -23.83 2.54
C VAL A 202 2.12 -24.61 3.32
N GLU A 203 3.23 -25.00 2.68
CA GLU A 203 4.31 -25.72 3.36
C GLU A 203 5.03 -24.87 4.43
N LEU A 204 5.23 -23.58 4.15
CA LEU A 204 5.96 -22.66 5.00
C LEU A 204 5.11 -22.14 6.17
N GLU A 205 3.87 -21.71 5.88
CA GLU A 205 2.99 -21.08 6.86
C GLU A 205 2.04 -22.06 7.56
N ARG A 206 1.78 -23.24 6.95
CA ARG A 206 0.96 -24.38 7.43
C ARG A 206 -0.52 -24.09 7.68
N LYS A 207 -0.85 -22.94 8.27
CA LYS A 207 -2.20 -22.58 8.75
C LYS A 207 -2.92 -21.60 7.84
N ILE A 208 -2.21 -20.93 6.95
CA ILE A 208 -2.75 -19.87 6.10
C ILE A 208 -2.44 -20.22 4.65
N CYS A 209 -3.46 -20.15 3.80
CA CYS A 209 -3.38 -20.26 2.35
C CYS A 209 -4.26 -19.14 1.78
N ARG A 210 -3.68 -18.27 0.96
CA ARG A 210 -4.45 -17.17 0.32
C ARG A 210 -4.91 -17.51 -1.10
N ASP A 211 -4.70 -18.73 -1.58
CA ASP A 211 -4.99 -19.14 -2.96
C ASP A 211 -6.41 -18.78 -3.41
N VAL A 212 -7.43 -19.12 -2.62
CA VAL A 212 -8.84 -18.89 -2.98
C VAL A 212 -9.13 -17.41 -3.14
N VAL A 213 -8.63 -16.57 -2.22
CA VAL A 213 -8.86 -15.12 -2.24
C VAL A 213 -8.13 -14.47 -3.41
N CYS A 214 -6.93 -14.94 -3.75
CA CYS A 214 -6.10 -14.36 -4.80
C CYS A 214 -6.41 -14.89 -6.22
N THR A 215 -7.00 -16.07 -6.36
CA THR A 215 -7.30 -16.69 -7.68
C THR A 215 -8.76 -16.52 -8.10
N SER A 216 -9.68 -16.37 -7.15
CA SER A 216 -11.11 -16.22 -7.42
C SER A 216 -11.58 -14.79 -7.13
N ARG A 217 -11.94 -14.07 -8.19
CA ARG A 217 -12.53 -12.72 -8.08
C ARG A 217 -13.75 -12.66 -7.16
N LYS A 218 -14.55 -13.73 -7.10
CA LYS A 218 -15.74 -13.77 -6.25
C LYS A 218 -15.35 -13.81 -4.76
N ASP A 219 -14.31 -14.55 -4.43
CA ASP A 219 -13.84 -14.73 -3.07
C ASP A 219 -13.02 -13.52 -2.61
N GLU A 220 -12.27 -12.88 -3.52
CA GLU A 220 -11.66 -11.56 -3.31
C GLU A 220 -12.72 -10.52 -2.92
N GLU A 221 -13.79 -10.38 -3.71
CA GLU A 221 -14.89 -9.47 -3.40
C GLU A 221 -15.58 -9.82 -2.07
N GLY A 222 -15.69 -11.11 -1.74
CA GLY A 222 -16.20 -11.59 -0.46
C GLY A 222 -15.32 -11.15 0.70
N PHE A 223 -14.02 -11.37 0.59
CA PHE A 223 -13.03 -10.98 1.58
C PHE A 223 -13.03 -9.46 1.81
N LEU A 224 -13.08 -8.66 0.75
CA LEU A 224 -13.13 -7.20 0.87
C LEU A 224 -14.43 -6.69 1.50
N ARG A 225 -15.56 -7.37 1.28
CA ARG A 225 -16.81 -7.07 1.98
C ARG A 225 -16.70 -7.36 3.48
N ASP A 226 -16.13 -8.51 3.85
CA ASP A 226 -15.95 -8.87 5.25
C ASP A 226 -14.99 -7.90 5.95
N LEU A 227 -13.89 -7.53 5.28
CA LEU A 227 -12.99 -6.48 5.74
C LEU A 227 -13.72 -5.15 5.94
N CYS A 228 -14.53 -4.73 4.96
CA CYS A 228 -15.32 -3.51 5.09
C CYS A 228 -16.35 -3.58 6.21
N GLU A 229 -16.97 -4.73 6.47
CA GLU A 229 -17.91 -4.90 7.59
C GLU A 229 -17.20 -4.68 8.94
N VAL A 230 -15.98 -5.22 9.10
CA VAL A 230 -15.14 -4.99 10.29
C VAL A 230 -14.73 -3.53 10.40
N LEU A 231 -14.29 -2.91 9.30
CA LEU A 231 -13.94 -1.48 9.30
C LEU A 231 -15.13 -0.62 9.67
N LEU A 232 -16.31 -0.85 9.10
CA LEU A 232 -17.52 -0.11 9.43
C LEU A 232 -17.93 -0.32 10.89
N TYR A 233 -17.75 -1.51 11.46
CA TYR A 233 -17.99 -1.76 12.88
C TYR A 233 -17.07 -0.94 13.79
N LEU A 234 -15.80 -0.77 13.41
CA LEU A 234 -14.83 -0.02 14.18
C LEU A 234 -14.97 1.51 14.03
N LEU A 235 -15.44 1.96 12.86
CA LEU A 235 -15.39 3.37 12.48
C LEU A 235 -16.74 4.09 12.60
N LEU A 236 -17.87 3.41 12.42
CA LEU A 236 -19.19 4.03 12.48
C LEU A 236 -19.70 4.16 13.92
N PRO A 237 -20.47 5.23 14.23
CA PRO A 237 -21.26 5.29 15.45
C PRO A 237 -22.23 4.11 15.54
N PRO A 238 -22.57 3.63 16.76
CA PRO A 238 -23.50 2.53 16.93
C PRO A 238 -24.84 2.76 16.21
N GLY A 239 -25.40 3.96 16.28
CA GLY A 239 -26.67 4.28 15.60
C GLY A 239 -26.63 3.99 14.09
N ASP A 240 -25.56 4.43 13.43
CA ASP A 240 -25.40 4.31 11.98
C ASP A 240 -25.06 2.87 11.58
N PHE A 241 -24.26 2.17 12.38
CA PHE A 241 -23.94 0.76 12.13
C PHE A 241 -25.17 -0.15 12.24
N HIS A 242 -26.10 0.15 13.15
CA HIS A 242 -27.35 -0.63 13.29
C HIS A 242 -28.33 -0.37 12.13
N ASN A 243 -28.17 0.73 11.39
CA ASN A 243 -28.91 0.96 10.16
C ASN A 243 -28.38 0.05 9.04
N LYS A 244 -29.02 -1.11 8.87
CA LYS A 244 -28.60 -2.13 7.89
C LYS A 244 -28.52 -1.62 6.45
N ASN A 245 -29.44 -0.75 6.04
CA ASN A 245 -29.45 -0.22 4.68
C ASN A 245 -28.24 0.66 4.42
N MET A 246 -27.96 1.60 5.34
CA MET A 246 -26.77 2.46 5.27
C MET A 246 -25.49 1.63 5.31
N ARG A 247 -25.39 0.69 6.26
CA ARG A 247 -24.21 -0.16 6.43
C ARG A 247 -23.93 -1.01 5.18
N TYR A 248 -24.93 -1.70 4.63
CA TYR A 248 -24.71 -2.54 3.44
C TYR A 248 -24.40 -1.70 2.22
N PHE A 249 -25.06 -0.55 2.06
CA PHE A 249 -24.74 0.37 0.99
C PHE A 249 -23.30 0.87 1.08
N LEU A 250 -22.87 1.41 2.23
CA LEU A 250 -21.50 1.88 2.45
C LEU A 250 -20.47 0.75 2.28
N ARG A 251 -20.78 -0.46 2.74
CA ARG A 251 -19.89 -1.62 2.56
C ARG A 251 -19.64 -1.92 1.09
N GLU A 252 -20.68 -1.92 0.24
CA GLU A 252 -20.49 -2.18 -1.19
C GLU A 252 -19.72 -1.04 -1.87
N VAL A 253 -20.00 0.22 -1.51
CA VAL A 253 -19.25 1.38 -2.03
C VAL A 253 -17.78 1.29 -1.64
N LEU A 254 -17.46 0.97 -0.38
CA LEU A 254 -16.08 0.82 0.07
C LEU A 254 -15.39 -0.39 -0.56
N ALA A 255 -16.01 -1.57 -0.53
CA ALA A 255 -15.38 -2.80 -1.01
C ALA A 255 -15.14 -2.76 -2.52
N ARG A 256 -16.18 -2.47 -3.31
CA ARG A 256 -16.12 -2.53 -4.78
C ARG A 256 -15.76 -1.20 -5.44
N GLY A 257 -16.14 -0.08 -4.83
CA GLY A 257 -15.86 1.25 -5.37
C GLY A 257 -14.46 1.75 -5.01
N VAL A 258 -13.98 1.46 -3.79
CA VAL A 258 -12.72 2.06 -3.30
C VAL A 258 -11.60 1.03 -3.17
N LEU A 259 -11.79 -0.02 -2.37
CA LEU A 259 -10.72 -0.94 -2.01
C LEU A 259 -10.32 -1.84 -3.18
N LEU A 260 -11.28 -2.42 -3.91
CA LEU A 260 -10.96 -3.31 -5.03
C LEU A 260 -10.17 -2.60 -6.14
N PRO A 261 -10.55 -1.40 -6.64
CA PRO A 261 -9.74 -0.68 -7.61
C PRO A 261 -8.36 -0.30 -7.06
N LEU A 262 -8.28 0.08 -5.77
CA LEU A 262 -7.02 0.43 -5.13
C LEU A 262 -6.07 -0.79 -5.06
N ILE A 263 -6.58 -1.96 -4.66
CA ILE A 263 -5.79 -3.20 -4.59
C ILE A 263 -5.33 -3.60 -6.00
N ASN A 264 -6.20 -3.54 -7.01
CA ASN A 264 -5.83 -3.81 -8.39
C ASN A 264 -4.73 -2.88 -8.89
N GLN A 265 -4.83 -1.58 -8.58
CA GLN A 265 -3.80 -0.60 -8.96
C GLN A 265 -2.48 -0.85 -8.21
N LEU A 266 -2.51 -1.13 -6.91
CA LEU A 266 -1.30 -1.39 -6.12
C LEU A 266 -0.64 -2.72 -6.47
N SER A 267 -1.40 -3.66 -7.04
CA SER A 267 -0.91 -4.97 -7.49
C SER A 267 -0.54 -4.98 -8.97
N ASP A 268 -0.78 -3.89 -9.69
CA ASP A 268 -0.45 -3.78 -11.10
C ASP A 268 1.07 -3.68 -11.29
N PRO A 269 1.70 -4.57 -12.09
CA PRO A 269 3.14 -4.58 -12.29
C PRO A 269 3.69 -3.26 -12.84
N ASP A 270 2.98 -2.62 -13.78
CA ASP A 270 3.42 -1.34 -14.37
C ASP A 270 3.34 -0.22 -13.32
N TYR A 271 2.27 -0.18 -12.52
CA TYR A 271 2.18 0.77 -11.40
C TYR A 271 3.31 0.59 -10.39
N ILE A 272 3.62 -0.65 -9.99
CA ILE A 272 4.73 -0.96 -9.07
C ILE A 272 6.07 -0.52 -9.67
N ASN A 273 6.33 -0.88 -10.94
CA ASN A 273 7.56 -0.52 -11.64
C ASN A 273 7.73 1.00 -11.73
N GLN A 274 6.69 1.71 -12.17
CA GLN A 274 6.68 3.17 -12.23
C GLN A 274 6.86 3.81 -10.85
N PHE A 275 6.30 3.22 -9.80
CA PHE A 275 6.49 3.68 -8.44
C PHE A 275 7.94 3.54 -7.99
N VAL A 276 8.58 2.39 -8.24
CA VAL A 276 10.01 2.17 -7.96
C VAL A 276 10.86 3.18 -8.72
N ILE A 277 10.60 3.36 -10.02
CA ILE A 277 11.22 4.37 -10.88
C ILE A 277 11.10 5.76 -10.28
N TRP A 278 9.90 6.15 -9.88
CA TRP A 278 9.64 7.45 -9.28
C TRP A 278 10.45 7.64 -8.00
N MET A 279 10.53 6.62 -7.13
CA MET A 279 11.33 6.67 -5.90
C MET A 279 12.83 6.81 -6.16
N ILE A 280 13.35 6.21 -7.23
CA ILE A 280 14.79 6.27 -7.56
C ILE A 280 15.15 7.39 -8.54
N ARG A 281 14.18 8.17 -9.03
CA ARG A 281 14.39 9.20 -10.07
C ARG A 281 15.50 10.20 -9.74
N ASP A 282 15.57 10.63 -8.48
CA ASP A 282 16.57 11.60 -8.01
C ASP A 282 17.87 10.93 -7.51
N SER A 283 17.91 9.60 -7.53
CA SER A 283 19.11 8.83 -7.20
C SER A 283 20.04 8.83 -8.41
N SER A 284 21.22 9.42 -8.30
CA SER A 284 22.23 9.29 -9.35
C SER A 284 22.72 7.84 -9.38
N CYS A 285 22.18 7.01 -10.27
CA CYS A 285 22.73 5.69 -10.52
C CYS A 285 24.16 5.85 -11.02
N ASN A 286 25.14 5.52 -10.17
CA ASN A 286 26.55 5.57 -10.54
C ASN A 286 26.80 4.55 -11.65
N TYR A 287 27.44 4.97 -12.74
CA TYR A 287 27.90 4.08 -13.82
C TYR A 287 28.63 2.87 -13.25
N GLU A 288 29.54 3.08 -12.29
CA GLU A 288 30.28 1.99 -11.67
C GLU A 288 29.37 0.99 -10.95
N ALA A 289 28.31 1.47 -10.28
CA ALA A 289 27.34 0.61 -9.62
C ALA A 289 26.55 -0.22 -10.64
N PHE A 290 26.11 0.38 -11.75
CA PHE A 290 25.44 -0.34 -12.83
C PHE A 290 26.35 -1.40 -13.46
N MET A 291 27.60 -1.04 -13.78
CA MET A 291 28.57 -2.00 -14.33
C MET A 291 28.87 -3.13 -13.34
N ASN A 292 28.91 -2.85 -12.05
CA ASN A 292 29.11 -3.87 -11.02
C ASN A 292 27.91 -4.81 -10.92
N ILE A 293 26.67 -4.30 -11.02
CA ILE A 293 25.47 -5.14 -11.05
C ILE A 293 25.55 -6.13 -12.22
N LEU A 294 25.82 -5.66 -13.44
CA LEU A 294 25.92 -6.53 -14.63
C LEU A 294 27.02 -7.60 -14.51
N ARG A 295 28.12 -7.28 -13.82
CA ARG A 295 29.20 -8.26 -13.58
C ARG A 295 28.81 -9.31 -12.54
N LEU A 296 28.02 -8.92 -11.54
CA LEU A 296 27.60 -9.76 -10.43
C LEU A 296 26.35 -10.58 -10.72
N THR A 297 25.49 -10.16 -11.65
CA THR A 297 24.29 -10.90 -12.04
C THR A 297 24.66 -12.34 -12.42
N ASP A 298 23.95 -13.28 -11.81
CA ASP A 298 24.10 -14.73 -11.97
C ASP A 298 22.97 -15.34 -12.81
N ARG A 299 21.94 -14.55 -13.14
CA ARG A 299 20.81 -14.96 -13.97
C ARG A 299 21.02 -14.56 -15.44
N PRO A 300 21.22 -15.53 -16.36
CA PRO A 300 21.34 -15.23 -17.79
C PRO A 300 20.14 -14.45 -18.37
N PRO A 301 18.87 -14.75 -18.02
CA PRO A 301 17.72 -14.02 -18.56
C PRO A 301 17.73 -12.51 -18.28
N GLU A 302 18.21 -12.08 -17.11
CA GLU A 302 18.31 -10.66 -16.76
C GLU A 302 19.36 -9.94 -17.62
N LEU A 303 20.51 -10.59 -17.83
CA LEU A 303 21.57 -10.06 -18.70
C LEU A 303 21.13 -9.99 -20.16
N GLU A 304 20.34 -10.97 -20.62
CA GLU A 304 19.75 -10.98 -21.96
C GLU A 304 18.76 -9.83 -22.13
N ALA A 305 17.89 -9.58 -21.14
CA ALA A 305 16.96 -8.45 -21.17
C ALA A 305 17.68 -7.09 -21.27
N VAL A 306 18.76 -6.89 -20.51
CA VAL A 306 19.60 -5.69 -20.61
C VAL A 306 20.25 -5.59 -21.99
N LYS A 307 20.77 -6.71 -22.52
CA LYS A 307 21.37 -6.76 -23.85
C LYS A 307 20.37 -6.35 -24.94
N ASP A 308 19.14 -6.85 -24.87
CA ASP A 308 18.08 -6.53 -25.83
C ASP A 308 17.71 -5.04 -25.78
N LYS A 309 17.61 -4.46 -24.58
CA LYS A 309 17.40 -3.01 -24.42
C LYS A 309 18.55 -2.17 -24.96
N VAL A 310 19.79 -2.60 -24.72
CA VAL A 310 20.99 -1.96 -25.30
C VAL A 310 20.96 -2.04 -26.83
N LEU A 311 20.49 -3.14 -27.41
CA LEU A 311 20.35 -3.30 -28.86
C LEU A 311 19.27 -2.39 -29.44
N GLU A 312 18.10 -2.27 -28.78
CA GLU A 312 17.04 -1.32 -29.15
C GLU A 312 17.60 0.12 -29.18
N GLU A 313 18.31 0.52 -28.13
CA GLU A 313 18.87 1.88 -28.03
C GLU A 313 19.99 2.12 -29.05
N LEU A 314 20.86 1.13 -29.29
CA LEU A 314 21.87 1.20 -30.34
C LEU A 314 21.24 1.37 -31.73
N GLN A 315 20.11 0.72 -31.99
CA GLN A 315 19.38 0.87 -33.25
C GLN A 315 18.76 2.27 -33.37
N TYR A 316 18.21 2.80 -32.27
CA TYR A 316 17.70 4.17 -32.22
C TYR A 316 18.79 5.21 -32.48
N LEU A 317 19.92 5.15 -31.77
CA LEU A 317 21.05 6.08 -31.96
C LEU A 317 21.65 6.00 -33.36
N ARG A 318 21.74 4.81 -33.95
CA ARG A 318 22.17 4.64 -35.35
C ARG A 318 21.19 5.23 -36.36
N SER A 319 19.90 5.30 -36.02
CA SER A 319 18.90 5.94 -36.89
C SER A 319 18.96 7.46 -36.86
N LEU A 320 19.54 8.04 -35.79
CA LEU A 320 19.75 9.47 -35.63
C LEU A 320 21.01 10.00 -36.34
N ASP A 321 21.86 9.12 -36.88
CA ASP A 321 23.15 9.43 -37.53
C ASP A 321 22.96 10.20 -38.87
N THR A 322 22.47 11.43 -38.75
CA THR A 322 22.25 12.40 -39.83
C THR A 322 23.23 13.56 -39.63
N ALA A 323 23.86 14.02 -40.72
CA ALA A 323 24.98 14.96 -40.69
C ALA A 323 24.72 16.24 -39.85
N GLY A 324 25.29 16.33 -38.65
CA GLY A 324 25.19 17.47 -37.73
C GLY A 324 26.26 17.46 -36.62
N ASP A 325 26.33 18.52 -35.81
CA ASP A 325 27.34 18.71 -34.75
C ASP A 325 27.27 17.67 -33.60
N ASP A 326 26.18 16.89 -33.53
CA ASP A 326 25.96 15.88 -32.48
C ASP A 326 26.62 14.51 -32.78
N ILE A 327 27.25 14.33 -33.94
CA ILE A 327 27.85 13.05 -34.37
C ILE A 327 28.85 12.48 -33.34
N ASN A 328 29.66 13.33 -32.73
CA ASN A 328 30.67 12.88 -31.77
C ASN A 328 30.04 12.40 -30.45
N VAL A 329 28.95 13.05 -30.01
CA VAL A 329 28.20 12.66 -28.82
C VAL A 329 27.51 11.32 -29.05
N ILE A 330 26.83 11.18 -30.19
CA ILE A 330 26.15 9.94 -30.60
C ILE A 330 27.16 8.79 -30.72
N LYS A 331 28.33 9.02 -31.33
CA LYS A 331 29.40 8.00 -31.41
C LYS A 331 29.90 7.56 -30.04
N ASN A 332 30.09 8.49 -29.10
CA ASN A 332 30.51 8.17 -27.74
C ASN A 332 29.45 7.34 -26.99
N GLN A 333 28.16 7.67 -27.16
CA GLN A 333 27.06 6.89 -26.60
C GLN A 333 27.01 5.48 -27.20
N ILE A 334 27.13 5.35 -28.52
CA ILE A 334 27.19 4.05 -29.21
C ILE A 334 28.36 3.21 -28.69
N ASN A 335 29.55 3.77 -28.53
CA ASN A 335 30.71 3.06 -28.00
C ASN A 335 30.49 2.57 -26.56
N SER A 336 29.85 3.41 -25.73
CA SER A 336 29.54 3.06 -24.35
C SER A 336 28.50 1.93 -24.26
N LEU A 337 27.46 1.96 -25.09
CA LEU A 337 26.46 0.89 -25.19
C LEU A 337 27.06 -0.42 -25.73
N LEU A 338 27.96 -0.35 -26.71
CA LEU A 338 28.68 -1.53 -27.20
C LEU A 338 29.55 -2.16 -26.10
N PHE A 339 30.13 -1.36 -25.21
CA PHE A 339 30.87 -1.86 -24.06
C PHE A 339 29.96 -2.60 -23.08
N VAL A 340 28.80 -2.04 -22.74
CA VAL A 340 27.78 -2.70 -21.90
C VAL A 340 27.34 -4.03 -22.50
N ARG A 341 27.01 -4.03 -23.81
CA ARG A 341 26.65 -5.25 -24.55
C ARG A 341 27.72 -6.34 -24.44
N LYS A 342 28.99 -5.98 -24.64
CA LYS A 342 30.12 -6.93 -24.57
C LYS A 342 30.23 -7.55 -23.17
N ILE A 343 29.97 -6.77 -22.12
CA ILE A 343 29.98 -7.27 -20.74
C ILE A 343 28.85 -8.28 -20.51
N CYS A 344 27.62 -7.97 -20.93
CA CYS A 344 26.50 -8.91 -20.86
C CYS A 344 26.82 -10.21 -21.61
N GLU A 345 27.27 -10.12 -22.87
CA GLU A 345 27.63 -11.30 -23.69
C GLU A 345 28.71 -12.16 -23.03
N THR A 346 29.77 -11.53 -22.51
CA THR A 346 30.87 -12.23 -21.83
C THR A 346 30.37 -12.92 -20.56
N ARG A 347 29.52 -12.27 -19.78
CA ARG A 347 28.96 -12.83 -18.54
C ARG A 347 27.98 -13.98 -18.82
N ILE A 348 27.11 -13.84 -19.81
CA ILE A 348 26.19 -14.90 -20.25
C ILE A 348 26.97 -16.14 -20.70
N GLN A 349 28.01 -15.95 -21.53
CA GLN A 349 28.88 -17.05 -21.96
C GLN A 349 29.58 -17.74 -20.77
N ARG A 350 30.05 -16.97 -19.78
CA ARG A 350 30.63 -17.52 -18.55
C ARG A 350 29.63 -18.40 -17.81
N LEU A 351 28.41 -17.90 -17.58
CA LEU A 351 27.34 -18.61 -16.87
C LEU A 351 26.89 -19.88 -17.60
N GLN A 352 26.71 -19.82 -18.92
CA GLN A 352 26.28 -20.96 -19.74
C GLN A 352 27.36 -22.03 -19.90
N SER A 353 28.64 -21.65 -19.89
CA SER A 353 29.74 -22.60 -20.08
C SER A 353 29.98 -23.53 -18.88
N GLY A 354 29.42 -23.22 -17.70
CA GLY A 354 29.62 -23.98 -16.46
C GLY A 354 31.07 -24.12 -16.01
N LYS A 355 32.03 -23.52 -16.73
CA LYS A 355 33.45 -23.59 -16.44
C LYS A 355 33.79 -22.46 -15.50
N GLU A 356 33.94 -22.79 -14.22
CA GLU A 356 34.82 -22.00 -13.36
C GLU A 356 36.12 -21.76 -14.13
N VAL A 357 36.50 -20.49 -14.24
CA VAL A 357 37.71 -20.07 -14.92
C VAL A 357 38.87 -20.91 -14.40
N ASP A 358 39.51 -21.68 -15.29
CA ASP A 358 40.67 -22.53 -15.01
C ASP A 358 41.84 -21.60 -14.64
N ALA A 359 41.84 -21.13 -13.39
CA ALA A 359 42.70 -20.05 -12.88
C ALA A 359 44.19 -20.38 -13.04
N LEU A 360 44.52 -21.67 -13.09
CA LEU A 360 45.85 -22.20 -13.38
C LEU A 360 46.30 -21.90 -14.83
N LYS A 361 45.40 -21.91 -15.81
CA LYS A 361 45.73 -21.55 -17.21
C LYS A 361 45.88 -20.06 -17.42
N LEU A 362 45.09 -19.23 -16.73
CA LEU A 362 45.28 -17.78 -16.77
C LEU A 362 46.57 -17.37 -16.05
N ALA A 363 46.85 -17.91 -14.87
CA ALA A 363 48.09 -17.61 -14.14
C ALA A 363 49.35 -18.01 -14.93
N ALA A 364 49.32 -19.11 -15.67
CA ALA A 364 50.43 -19.56 -16.51
C ALA A 364 50.74 -18.62 -17.70
N ASN A 365 49.75 -17.86 -18.17
CA ASN A 365 49.90 -16.94 -19.31
C ASN A 365 50.40 -15.55 -18.91
N PHE A 366 50.27 -15.15 -17.64
CA PHE A 366 50.67 -13.83 -17.14
C PHE A 366 51.90 -13.96 -16.23
N GLY A 367 53.09 -13.64 -16.76
CA GLY A 367 54.36 -13.83 -16.03
C GLY A 367 54.47 -13.11 -14.68
N LYS A 368 53.82 -11.95 -14.49
CA LYS A 368 53.78 -11.23 -13.20
C LYS A 368 52.39 -10.63 -12.98
N LEU A 369 51.62 -11.22 -12.07
CA LEU A 369 50.28 -10.75 -11.69
C LEU A 369 50.35 -9.37 -11.00
N CYS A 370 49.32 -8.55 -11.20
CA CYS A 370 49.18 -7.28 -10.49
C CYS A 370 49.07 -7.53 -8.98
N ILE A 371 49.83 -6.78 -8.18
CA ILE A 371 49.78 -6.86 -6.71
C ILE A 371 48.92 -5.71 -6.20
N ILE A 372 47.70 -6.01 -5.75
CA ILE A 372 46.81 -5.05 -5.10
C ILE A 372 47.20 -5.01 -3.62
N PRO A 373 47.57 -3.86 -3.04
CA PRO A 373 47.89 -3.78 -1.63
C PRO A 373 46.66 -4.07 -0.74
N LEU A 374 46.90 -4.58 0.47
CA LEU A 374 45.85 -5.14 1.33
C LEU A 374 44.79 -4.09 1.76
N ASP A 375 45.21 -2.85 2.00
CA ASP A 375 44.31 -1.74 2.31
C ASP A 375 43.26 -1.52 1.21
N HIS A 376 43.65 -1.57 -0.07
CA HIS A 376 42.73 -1.47 -1.20
C HIS A 376 41.78 -2.67 -1.29
N ILE A 377 42.25 -3.88 -0.96
CA ILE A 377 41.41 -5.09 -0.94
C ILE A 377 40.33 -4.96 0.14
N LEU A 378 40.68 -4.43 1.32
CA LEU A 378 39.76 -4.30 2.44
C LEU A 378 38.66 -3.24 2.23
N VAL A 379 38.89 -2.27 1.34
CA VAL A 379 37.92 -1.21 1.01
C VAL A 379 37.09 -1.56 -0.23
N HIS A 380 37.66 -2.32 -1.18
CA HIS A 380 36.99 -2.61 -2.44
C HIS A 380 36.07 -3.84 -2.34
N ASN A 381 34.76 -3.64 -2.42
CA ASN A 381 33.73 -4.69 -2.22
C ASN A 381 34.00 -6.01 -2.97
N ILE A 382 34.37 -5.96 -4.27
CA ILE A 382 34.67 -7.17 -5.05
C ILE A 382 35.91 -7.89 -4.51
N ALA A 383 37.00 -7.17 -4.26
CA ALA A 383 38.25 -7.73 -3.78
C ALA A 383 38.09 -8.31 -2.36
N LEU A 384 37.34 -7.61 -1.51
CA LEU A 384 37.02 -8.03 -0.15
C LEU A 384 36.25 -9.35 -0.15
N GLN A 385 35.27 -9.55 -1.06
CA GLN A 385 34.53 -10.81 -1.15
C GLN A 385 35.47 -12.00 -1.40
N PHE A 386 36.34 -11.90 -2.40
CA PHE A 386 37.32 -12.96 -2.69
C PHE A 386 38.28 -13.20 -1.51
N PHE A 387 38.66 -12.15 -0.79
CA PHE A 387 39.49 -12.28 0.39
C PHE A 387 38.74 -12.91 1.58
N MET A 388 37.45 -12.60 1.77
CA MET A 388 36.59 -13.24 2.77
C MET A 388 36.44 -14.74 2.53
N ASP A 389 36.19 -15.14 1.27
CA ASP A 389 36.06 -16.54 0.88
C ASP A 389 37.38 -17.30 1.12
N TYR A 390 38.52 -16.68 0.81
CA TYR A 390 39.84 -17.23 1.10
C TYR A 390 40.07 -17.39 2.62
N MET A 391 39.78 -16.35 3.39
CA MET A 391 39.94 -16.37 4.85
C MET A 391 39.01 -17.38 5.51
N GLN A 392 37.85 -17.68 4.90
CA GLN A 392 36.97 -18.80 5.30
C GLN A 392 37.65 -20.15 5.14
N ALA A 393 38.23 -20.39 3.97
CA ALA A 393 38.87 -21.67 3.65
C ALA A 393 40.08 -21.95 4.57
N VAL A 394 40.79 -20.90 5.01
CA VAL A 394 41.96 -21.00 5.89
C VAL A 394 41.57 -21.02 7.38
N GLY A 395 40.29 -20.77 7.72
CA GLY A 395 39.82 -20.72 9.11
C GLY A 395 40.25 -19.45 9.86
N ALA A 396 40.52 -18.37 9.12
CA ALA A 396 41.09 -17.10 9.55
C ALA A 396 40.08 -15.94 9.53
N GLN A 397 38.78 -16.23 9.61
CA GLN A 397 37.73 -15.22 9.44
C GLN A 397 37.62 -14.24 10.60
N ALA A 398 38.01 -14.65 11.81
CA ALA A 398 37.87 -13.81 13.01
C ALA A 398 38.70 -12.53 12.90
N GLU A 399 39.91 -12.62 12.36
CA GLU A 399 40.83 -11.50 12.15
C GLU A 399 40.24 -10.47 11.18
N LEU A 400 39.69 -10.94 10.05
CA LEU A 400 39.10 -10.08 9.03
C LEU A 400 37.79 -9.44 9.51
N PHE A 401 36.89 -10.23 10.13
CA PHE A 401 35.64 -9.71 10.67
C PHE A 401 35.85 -8.75 11.83
N PHE A 402 36.85 -8.99 12.68
CA PHE A 402 37.24 -8.01 13.69
C PHE A 402 37.65 -6.68 13.05
N TRP A 403 38.51 -6.70 12.02
CA TRP A 403 38.93 -5.48 11.35
C TRP A 403 37.75 -4.72 10.73
N LEU A 404 36.84 -5.42 10.04
CA LEU A 404 35.64 -4.82 9.43
C LEU A 404 34.66 -4.28 10.48
N THR A 405 34.47 -5.01 11.59
CA THR A 405 33.58 -4.58 12.68
C THR A 405 34.12 -3.33 13.36
N VAL A 406 35.45 -3.24 13.54
CA VAL A 406 36.11 -2.04 14.08
C VAL A 406 35.95 -0.84 13.15
N GLU A 407 36.11 -1.01 11.83
CA GLU A 407 35.83 0.07 10.87
C GLU A 407 34.36 0.51 10.90
N GLY A 408 33.42 -0.43 10.98
CA GLY A 408 32.00 -0.13 11.14
C GLY A 408 31.69 0.64 12.44
N TYR A 409 32.34 0.24 13.55
CA TYR A 409 32.26 0.97 14.81
C TYR A 409 32.84 2.37 14.70
N ARG A 410 34.00 2.54 14.06
CA ARG A 410 34.67 3.85 13.87
C ARG A 410 33.74 4.86 13.20
N VAL A 411 33.14 4.46 12.06
CA VAL A 411 32.20 5.32 11.31
C VAL A 411 30.98 5.66 12.15
N THR A 412 30.39 4.67 12.83
CA THR A 412 29.23 4.88 13.70
C THR A 412 29.55 5.82 14.87
N ALA A 413 30.71 5.64 15.50
CA ALA A 413 31.18 6.47 16.60
C ALA A 413 31.45 7.91 16.16
N GLN A 414 32.09 8.13 15.02
CA GLN A 414 32.33 9.47 14.46
C GLN A 414 31.01 10.20 14.22
N GLN A 415 30.06 9.58 13.52
CA GLN A 415 28.76 10.19 13.24
C GLN A 415 27.98 10.53 14.53
N GLN A 416 27.93 9.62 15.49
CA GLN A 416 27.21 9.82 16.75
C GLN A 416 27.88 10.89 17.63
N LEU A 417 29.22 10.95 17.65
CA LEU A 417 29.96 11.98 18.39
C LEU A 417 29.83 13.36 17.73
N GLU A 418 29.82 13.46 16.40
CA GLU A 418 29.60 14.72 15.69
C GLU A 418 28.20 15.29 15.95
N VAL A 419 27.16 14.46 15.89
CA VAL A 419 25.77 14.84 16.23
C VAL A 419 25.67 15.27 17.69
N MET A 420 26.33 14.56 18.60
CA MET A 420 26.41 14.93 20.01
C MET A 420 27.09 16.30 20.21
N HIS A 421 28.22 16.55 19.54
CA HIS A 421 28.92 17.84 19.59
C HIS A 421 28.08 18.99 18.99
N ALA A 422 27.26 18.72 17.98
CA ALA A 422 26.29 19.68 17.45
C ALA A 422 25.20 20.00 18.49
N TRP A 423 24.60 19.01 19.13
CA TRP A 423 23.54 19.22 20.14
C TRP A 423 24.05 19.80 21.47
N GLN A 424 25.31 19.57 21.81
CA GLN A 424 25.93 20.14 23.00
C GLN A 424 26.16 21.65 22.85
N ARG A 425 26.30 22.17 21.61
CA ARG A 425 26.28 23.61 21.32
C ARG A 425 24.90 24.24 21.52
N ASP A 426 23.83 23.46 21.32
CA ASP A 426 22.43 23.90 21.49
C ASP A 426 21.87 23.72 22.93
N GLY A 427 22.72 23.37 23.90
CA GLY A 427 22.37 23.38 25.34
C GLY A 427 21.55 22.18 25.87
N LYS A 428 21.29 21.14 25.07
CA LYS A 428 20.56 19.93 25.50
C LYS A 428 21.52 18.87 26.07
N LYS A 429 21.68 18.82 27.40
CA LYS A 429 22.62 17.89 28.08
C LYS A 429 22.14 16.44 28.24
N GLN A 430 20.83 16.18 28.20
CA GLN A 430 20.24 14.88 28.58
C GLN A 430 20.43 13.77 27.54
N THR A 431 20.61 14.10 26.26
CA THR A 431 20.85 13.14 25.17
C THR A 431 22.30 12.66 25.09
N SER A 432 23.25 13.47 25.58
CA SER A 432 24.69 13.17 25.52
C SER A 432 25.10 11.95 26.36
N SER A 433 24.52 11.77 27.55
CA SER A 433 24.82 10.61 28.41
C SER A 433 24.32 9.29 27.82
N THR A 434 23.16 9.31 27.16
CA THR A 434 22.57 8.12 26.54
C THR A 434 23.36 7.67 25.32
N THR A 435 23.77 8.59 24.45
CA THR A 435 24.60 8.29 23.27
C THR A 435 25.96 7.70 23.68
N LYS A 436 26.61 8.27 24.71
CA LYS A 436 27.85 7.71 25.26
C LYS A 436 27.67 6.30 25.83
N GLY A 437 26.55 6.03 26.49
CA GLY A 437 26.21 4.69 27.00
C GLY A 437 26.06 3.65 25.88
N LEU A 438 25.41 4.03 24.77
CA LEU A 438 25.24 3.15 23.60
C LEU A 438 26.58 2.86 22.92
N LEU A 439 27.45 3.86 22.73
CA LEU A 439 28.79 3.65 22.17
C LEU A 439 29.64 2.76 23.08
N LYS A 440 29.51 2.90 24.39
CA LYS A 440 30.21 2.05 25.36
C LYS A 440 29.74 0.59 25.27
N ALA A 441 28.43 0.38 25.15
CA ALA A 441 27.86 -0.95 24.97
C ALA A 441 28.29 -1.59 23.63
N ALA A 442 28.32 -0.81 22.55
CA ALA A 442 28.78 -1.28 21.24
C ALA A 442 30.27 -1.67 21.28
N ALA A 443 31.13 -0.84 21.89
CA ALA A 443 32.54 -1.15 22.04
C ALA A 443 32.79 -2.38 22.93
N GLN A 444 32.00 -2.55 24.00
CA GLN A 444 32.03 -3.76 24.82
C GLN A 444 31.60 -4.99 24.02
N GLY A 445 30.57 -4.88 23.19
CA GLY A 445 30.13 -5.96 22.29
C GLY A 445 31.24 -6.43 21.34
N VAL A 446 31.96 -5.49 20.71
CA VAL A 446 33.11 -5.82 19.84
C VAL A 446 34.22 -6.53 20.62
N PHE A 447 34.53 -6.07 21.83
CA PHE A 447 35.53 -6.69 22.70
C PHE A 447 35.12 -8.12 23.11
N GLU A 448 33.86 -8.31 23.53
CA GLU A 448 33.33 -9.60 23.94
C GLU A 448 33.27 -10.62 22.80
N GLN A 449 32.91 -10.17 21.60
CA GLN A 449 32.73 -11.04 20.44
C GLN A 449 34.05 -11.57 19.87
N TYR A 450 35.13 -10.77 19.90
CA TYR A 450 36.37 -11.10 19.17
C TYR A 450 37.62 -11.23 20.03
N LEU A 451 37.70 -10.54 21.17
CA LEU A 451 38.93 -10.42 21.98
C LEU A 451 38.85 -11.12 23.34
N SER A 452 37.64 -11.29 23.88
CA SER A 452 37.38 -11.97 25.15
C SER A 452 37.87 -13.42 25.15
N GLU A 453 38.22 -13.92 26.34
CA GLU A 453 38.56 -15.35 26.54
C GLU A 453 37.40 -16.29 26.17
N LYS A 454 36.17 -15.77 26.14
CA LYS A 454 34.96 -16.51 25.76
C LYS A 454 34.66 -16.48 24.25
N ALA A 455 35.43 -15.72 23.46
CA ALA A 455 35.22 -15.58 22.02
C ALA A 455 35.59 -16.88 21.28
N SER A 456 34.79 -17.25 20.28
CA SER A 456 35.04 -18.41 19.41
C SER A 456 34.53 -18.12 18.00
N PRO A 457 35.40 -17.90 16.99
CA PRO A 457 36.87 -17.92 17.05
C PRO A 457 37.46 -16.61 17.62
N ARG A 458 38.51 -16.73 18.44
CA ARG A 458 39.20 -15.60 19.07
C ARG A 458 40.35 -15.09 18.19
N VAL A 459 40.46 -13.76 18.06
CA VAL A 459 41.54 -13.11 17.30
C VAL A 459 42.88 -13.28 18.04
N GLN A 460 43.93 -13.71 17.32
CA GLN A 460 45.24 -14.00 17.90
C GLN A 460 46.10 -12.74 18.12
N VAL A 461 45.73 -11.89 19.09
CA VAL A 461 46.52 -10.70 19.45
C VAL A 461 47.24 -10.91 20.79
N ASP A 462 48.45 -10.36 20.91
CA ASP A 462 49.22 -10.29 22.17
C ASP A 462 48.34 -9.87 23.37
N GLU A 463 48.30 -10.70 24.41
CA GLU A 463 47.43 -10.52 25.58
C GLU A 463 47.64 -9.18 26.30
N ALA A 464 48.86 -8.63 26.26
CA ALA A 464 49.17 -7.32 26.84
C ALA A 464 48.34 -6.18 26.23
N PHE A 465 48.04 -6.22 24.92
CA PHE A 465 47.23 -5.21 24.26
C PHE A 465 45.74 -5.41 24.52
N VAL A 466 45.29 -6.65 24.66
CA VAL A 466 43.90 -6.99 25.00
C VAL A 466 43.57 -6.52 26.42
N ILE A 467 44.46 -6.75 27.39
CA ILE A 467 44.30 -6.29 28.77
C ILE A 467 44.29 -4.75 28.82
N LYS A 468 45.23 -4.09 28.11
CA LYS A 468 45.28 -2.63 28.03
C LYS A 468 44.00 -2.03 27.41
N LEU A 469 43.45 -2.64 26.38
CA LEU A 469 42.20 -2.21 25.75
C LEU A 469 40.99 -2.43 26.69
N GLY A 470 40.93 -3.57 27.38
CA GLY A 470 39.89 -3.83 28.38
C GLY A 470 39.90 -2.81 29.52
N GLU A 471 41.08 -2.42 30.00
CA GLU A 471 41.20 -1.34 31.00
C GLU A 471 40.77 0.02 30.46
N LYS A 472 41.13 0.35 29.21
CA LYS A 472 40.69 1.60 28.55
C LYS A 472 39.17 1.65 28.41
N LEU A 473 38.54 0.56 27.98
CA LEU A 473 37.07 0.47 27.84
C LEU A 473 36.32 0.64 29.17
N LEU A 474 36.95 0.31 30.30
CA LEU A 474 36.37 0.49 31.63
C LEU A 474 36.55 1.93 32.15
N LYS A 475 37.75 2.50 31.98
CA LYS A 475 38.18 3.78 32.59
C LYS A 475 37.86 5.02 31.75
N GLU A 476 37.87 4.92 30.42
CA GLU A 476 37.77 6.06 29.49
C GLU A 476 36.39 6.09 28.80
N ASP A 477 36.00 7.28 28.31
CA ASP A 477 34.83 7.44 27.44
C ASP A 477 35.13 6.83 26.06
N PRO A 478 34.15 6.16 25.41
CA PRO A 478 34.35 5.51 24.12
C PRO A 478 34.66 6.56 23.02
N THR A 479 35.85 6.44 22.42
CA THR A 479 36.27 7.23 21.26
C THR A 479 36.16 6.40 19.98
N ALA A 480 36.14 7.08 18.82
CA ALA A 480 36.16 6.39 17.53
C ALA A 480 37.46 5.61 17.29
N GLU A 481 38.54 5.99 17.96
CA GLU A 481 39.90 5.46 17.78
C GLU A 481 40.29 4.43 18.86
N ILE A 482 39.33 4.00 19.69
CA ILE A 482 39.61 3.16 20.87
C ILE A 482 40.27 1.82 20.51
N PHE A 483 40.02 1.29 19.31
CA PHE A 483 40.54 0.02 18.82
C PHE A 483 41.81 0.15 17.94
N ASP A 484 42.29 1.36 17.63
CA ASP A 484 43.37 1.61 16.64
C ASP A 484 44.65 0.83 16.91
N GLU A 485 45.06 0.73 18.18
CA GLU A 485 46.27 -0.01 18.57
C GLU A 485 46.15 -1.50 18.24
N VAL A 486 44.99 -2.10 18.53
CA VAL A 486 44.73 -3.53 18.31
C VAL A 486 44.44 -3.80 16.83
N GLN A 487 43.66 -2.94 16.18
CA GLN A 487 43.34 -3.04 14.76
C GLN A 487 44.61 -2.95 13.89
N ARG A 488 45.56 -2.07 14.22
CA ARG A 488 46.85 -1.99 13.51
C ARG A 488 47.65 -3.29 13.64
N LYS A 489 47.62 -3.93 14.81
CA LYS A 489 48.29 -5.22 15.02
C LYS A 489 47.64 -6.35 14.22
N VAL A 490 46.31 -6.39 14.15
CA VAL A 490 45.58 -7.35 13.32
C VAL A 490 45.85 -7.10 11.84
N TYR A 491 45.91 -5.85 11.40
CA TYR A 491 46.30 -5.50 10.03
C TYR A 491 47.73 -5.94 9.70
N ASP A 492 48.71 -5.62 10.56
CA ASP A 492 50.11 -6.04 10.39
C ASP A 492 50.24 -7.57 10.34
N MET A 493 49.44 -8.29 11.13
CA MET A 493 49.37 -9.75 11.11
C MET A 493 48.83 -10.26 9.78
N MET A 494 47.67 -9.75 9.33
CA MET A 494 47.09 -10.11 8.03
C MET A 494 48.03 -9.80 6.86
N LEU A 495 48.84 -8.74 6.96
CA LEU A 495 49.78 -8.31 5.92
C LEU A 495 51.05 -9.17 5.86
N ARG A 496 51.59 -9.58 7.02
CA ARG A 496 52.93 -10.18 7.14
C ARG A 496 52.92 -11.70 7.34
N ASP A 497 51.94 -12.25 8.04
CA ASP A 497 51.90 -13.69 8.30
C ASP A 497 51.52 -14.43 7.02
N GLU A 498 52.33 -15.42 6.66
CA GLU A 498 52.22 -16.19 5.42
C GLU A 498 50.83 -16.80 5.23
N ARG A 499 50.11 -17.12 6.31
CA ARG A 499 48.78 -17.76 6.27
C ARG A 499 47.68 -16.89 5.66
N TYR A 500 47.86 -15.56 5.61
CA TYR A 500 46.82 -14.62 5.20
C TYR A 500 47.11 -14.03 3.81
N TYR A 501 47.41 -12.73 3.72
CA TYR A 501 47.59 -12.02 2.46
C TYR A 501 48.75 -12.55 1.57
N PRO A 502 49.92 -12.95 2.11
CA PRO A 502 50.99 -13.55 1.30
C PRO A 502 50.57 -14.81 0.54
N SER A 503 49.89 -15.75 1.21
CA SER A 503 49.36 -16.95 0.57
C SER A 503 48.13 -16.67 -0.30
N PHE A 504 47.30 -15.67 0.06
CA PHE A 504 46.20 -15.24 -0.81
C PHE A 504 46.71 -14.83 -2.19
N LYS A 505 47.79 -14.05 -2.29
CA LYS A 505 48.40 -13.65 -3.58
C LYS A 505 48.80 -14.81 -4.49
N GLN A 506 49.07 -15.97 -3.91
CA GLN A 506 49.46 -17.19 -4.63
C GLN A 506 48.25 -18.09 -4.92
N SER A 507 47.08 -17.78 -4.37
CA SER A 507 45.88 -18.59 -4.49
C SER A 507 45.20 -18.42 -5.87
N PRO A 508 44.50 -19.46 -6.36
CA PRO A 508 43.64 -19.34 -7.54
C PRO A 508 42.55 -18.27 -7.39
N LEU A 509 42.08 -18.03 -6.16
CA LEU A 509 41.07 -17.01 -5.85
C LEU A 509 41.58 -15.60 -6.14
N TYR A 510 42.87 -15.32 -5.91
CA TYR A 510 43.47 -14.02 -6.24
C TYR A 510 43.54 -13.78 -7.75
N VAL A 511 43.81 -14.81 -8.54
CA VAL A 511 43.78 -14.71 -10.02
C VAL A 511 42.36 -14.47 -10.52
N ARG A 512 41.36 -15.16 -9.94
CA ARG A 512 39.94 -14.92 -10.24
C ARG A 512 39.51 -13.50 -9.86
N MET A 513 39.94 -13.02 -8.70
CA MET A 513 39.72 -11.64 -8.26
C MET A 513 40.29 -10.65 -9.27
N LEU A 514 41.54 -10.83 -9.72
CA LEU A 514 42.14 -9.97 -10.74
C LEU A 514 41.37 -10.02 -12.08
N ALA A 515 40.82 -11.17 -12.44
CA ALA A 515 39.99 -11.32 -13.64
C ALA A 515 38.66 -10.56 -13.52
N GLU A 516 38.01 -10.61 -12.35
CA GLU A 516 36.75 -9.88 -12.12
C GLU A 516 36.97 -8.37 -11.94
N LEU A 517 38.15 -7.96 -11.51
CA LEU A 517 38.57 -6.56 -11.46
C LEU A 517 39.09 -6.03 -12.82
N ASP A 518 39.05 -6.85 -13.88
CA ASP A 518 39.59 -6.53 -15.21
C ASP A 518 41.05 -6.02 -15.19
N MET A 519 41.83 -6.52 -14.22
CA MET A 519 43.24 -6.18 -14.04
C MET A 519 44.19 -7.19 -14.71
N LEU A 520 43.62 -8.18 -15.40
CA LEU A 520 44.33 -9.07 -16.31
C LEU A 520 44.33 -8.46 -17.72
N LYS A 521 44.93 -7.28 -17.88
CA LYS A 521 45.07 -6.64 -19.20
C LYS A 521 46.28 -7.20 -19.93
N GLU A 522 46.09 -7.56 -21.20
CA GLU A 522 47.19 -7.70 -22.16
C GLU A 522 47.93 -6.36 -22.33
N PRO A 523 49.24 -6.38 -22.62
CA PRO A 523 50.01 -5.16 -22.85
C PRO A 523 49.69 -4.52 -24.20
N SER A 524 48.48 -4.01 -24.42
CA SER A 524 48.21 -2.97 -25.43
C SER A 524 46.81 -2.39 -25.31
N TYR A 525 46.65 -1.27 -24.59
CA TYR A 525 45.87 -0.11 -25.05
C TYR A 525 46.10 1.05 -24.08
N ARG A 526 47.23 1.75 -24.26
CA ARG A 526 47.37 3.13 -23.80
C ARG A 526 46.82 4.00 -24.93
N GLY A 527 45.53 4.31 -24.86
CA GLY A 527 44.88 5.34 -25.67
C GLY A 527 44.47 6.48 -24.74
N SER A 528 45.32 7.51 -24.70
CA SER A 528 45.08 8.90 -24.27
C SER A 528 43.95 9.15 -23.25
N ASP A 529 44.40 9.35 -22.01
CA ASP A 529 43.82 10.23 -21.01
C ASP A 529 43.72 11.65 -21.59
N ASP A 530 42.52 12.24 -21.60
CA ASP A 530 42.18 13.68 -21.56
C ASP A 530 40.77 13.92 -22.14
N GLY A 531 39.81 14.34 -21.30
CA GLY A 531 38.61 15.07 -21.76
C GLY A 531 37.27 14.72 -21.12
N ASP A 532 36.89 15.51 -20.12
CA ASP A 532 35.52 15.96 -19.78
C ASP A 532 34.48 14.93 -19.27
N GLY A 533 34.38 14.83 -17.94
CA GLY A 533 33.38 14.05 -17.20
C GLY A 533 32.02 14.73 -16.98
N GLY A 534 31.68 15.78 -17.76
CA GLY A 534 30.48 16.59 -17.53
C GLY A 534 29.19 16.08 -18.19
N VAL A 535 29.26 15.32 -19.27
CA VAL A 535 28.10 15.09 -20.17
C VAL A 535 27.44 13.71 -20.02
N LEU A 536 28.16 12.71 -19.46
CA LEU A 536 27.70 11.32 -19.36
C LEU A 536 26.64 11.04 -18.29
N ARG A 537 26.32 12.02 -17.43
CA ARG A 537 25.52 11.82 -16.21
C ARG A 537 24.00 11.76 -16.45
N ASN A 538 23.50 12.28 -17.57
CA ASN A 538 22.06 12.34 -17.84
C ASN A 538 21.54 11.19 -18.75
N ASP A 539 22.41 10.53 -19.51
CA ASP A 539 21.97 9.56 -20.54
C ASP A 539 21.76 8.14 -20.00
N PHE A 540 22.46 7.74 -18.94
CA PHE A 540 22.35 6.39 -18.35
C PHE A 540 21.15 6.23 -17.40
N THR A 541 20.65 7.34 -16.83
CA THR A 541 19.40 7.34 -16.06
C THR A 541 18.24 6.90 -16.94
N ASN A 542 18.21 7.30 -18.22
CA ASN A 542 17.18 6.87 -19.17
C ASN A 542 17.26 5.37 -19.46
N ILE A 543 18.45 4.77 -19.57
CA ILE A 543 18.62 3.34 -19.84
C ILE A 543 18.19 2.48 -18.64
N ILE A 544 18.55 2.89 -17.42
CA ILE A 544 18.11 2.20 -16.19
C ILE A 544 16.59 2.32 -16.03
N MET A 545 16.03 3.50 -16.31
CA MET A 545 14.57 3.71 -16.31
C MET A 545 13.89 2.88 -17.41
N LEU A 546 14.46 2.78 -18.61
CA LEU A 546 13.93 1.98 -19.72
C LEU A 546 13.94 0.47 -19.43
N CYS A 547 14.94 -0.03 -18.68
CA CYS A 547 14.99 -1.42 -18.24
C CYS A 547 13.94 -1.73 -17.15
N ILE A 548 13.61 -0.76 -16.28
CA ILE A 548 12.61 -0.95 -15.21
C ILE A 548 11.17 -0.71 -15.72
N VAL A 549 10.94 0.17 -16.71
CA VAL A 549 9.59 0.46 -17.26
C VAL A 549 9.04 -0.69 -18.11
N LYS A 550 9.90 -1.54 -18.69
CA LYS A 550 9.50 -2.49 -19.75
C LYS A 550 9.73 -3.98 -19.44
N SER A 551 10.09 -4.35 -18.21
CA SER A 551 9.98 -5.73 -17.71
C SER A 551 8.72 -5.87 -16.88
#